data_AF-A0A374EVY4-F1
#
_entry.id   AF-A0A374EVY4-F1
#
_cell.length_a   1.000
_cell.length_b   1.000
_cell.length_c   1.000
_cell.angle_alpha   90.00
_cell.angle_beta   90.00
_cell.angle_gamma   90.00
#
_symmetry.space_group_name_H-M   'P 1'
#
loop_
_entity.id
_entity.type
_entity.pdbx_description
1 polymer ?
#
loop_
_entity_poly.entity_id
_entity_poly.type
_entity_poly.pdbx_seq_one_letter_code
_entity_poly.pdbx_strand_id
1 'polypeptide(L)'
;MLKKSDGAIEFELEKCKDGIDMDTDIGRIDYLKKAYKVLADISSPTEREIYAKKVAAEQNVSITTVNAELNAILKNRRYQYSKKEWTRTITFADKRDTINPEANEHRRESAAEAGIIYYLYNNHDACGDVLKKLPPDKFVTSFNRRVYESLTSKITDLQDCSVSSFNGEFSPEEVGKITEILEKYSELGIDAKVAEDYINVLLNYKPKEKQEDISDDDFFKKFEEMRKKN
;
A
#
# COMPACT_ATOMS: atom_id res chain seq x y z
N MET A 1 22.14 -31.50 -17.95
CA MET A 1 20.75 -31.49 -17.44
C MET A 1 19.68 -31.31 -18.54
N LEU A 2 20.02 -30.94 -19.78
CA LEU A 2 19.04 -30.66 -20.85
C LEU A 2 18.13 -31.84 -21.27
N LYS A 3 18.65 -33.08 -21.34
CA LYS A 3 17.87 -34.24 -21.82
C LYS A 3 16.66 -34.66 -20.96
N LYS A 4 16.58 -34.22 -19.69
CA LYS A 4 15.45 -34.54 -18.81
C LYS A 4 14.27 -33.58 -19.01
N SER A 5 14.51 -32.37 -19.51
CA SER A 5 13.48 -31.35 -19.72
C SER A 5 12.71 -31.58 -21.03
N ASP A 6 13.42 -31.98 -22.10
CA ASP A 6 12.81 -32.19 -23.42
C ASP A 6 11.65 -33.19 -23.39
N GLY A 7 11.83 -34.33 -22.71
CA GLY A 7 10.81 -35.37 -22.59
C GLY A 7 9.63 -34.97 -21.68
N ALA A 8 9.85 -34.06 -20.73
CA ALA A 8 8.80 -33.60 -19.83
C ALA A 8 7.83 -32.63 -20.53
N ILE A 9 8.35 -31.72 -21.35
CA ILE A 9 7.53 -30.78 -22.12
C ILE A 9 6.68 -31.52 -23.15
N GLU A 10 7.28 -32.49 -23.85
CA GLU A 10 6.58 -33.30 -24.84
C GLU A 10 5.46 -34.14 -24.23
N PHE A 11 5.70 -34.70 -23.04
CA PHE A 11 4.67 -35.40 -22.28
C PHE A 11 3.51 -34.48 -21.86
N GLU A 12 3.79 -33.28 -21.37
CA GLU A 12 2.77 -32.30 -21.01
C GLU A 12 1.96 -31.81 -22.22
N LEU A 13 2.61 -31.65 -23.39
CA LEU A 13 1.93 -31.32 -24.64
C LEU A 13 1.02 -32.46 -25.11
N GLU A 14 1.43 -33.72 -24.97
CA GLU A 14 0.59 -34.86 -25.35
C GLU A 14 -0.63 -34.96 -24.43
N LYS A 15 -0.43 -34.80 -23.11
CA LYS A 15 -1.49 -34.76 -22.11
C LYS A 15 -2.53 -33.66 -22.36
N CYS A 16 -2.19 -32.61 -23.11
CA CYS A 16 -3.16 -31.57 -23.48
C CYS A 16 -4.30 -32.13 -24.34
N LYS A 17 -4.07 -33.22 -25.08
CA LYS A 17 -5.07 -33.89 -25.93
C LYS A 17 -6.03 -34.78 -25.13
N ASP A 18 -5.72 -35.08 -23.87
CA ASP A 18 -6.55 -35.97 -23.04
C ASP A 18 -7.98 -35.42 -22.91
N GLY A 19 -8.94 -36.25 -23.31
CA GLY A 19 -10.36 -35.93 -23.28
C GLY A 19 -10.81 -34.88 -24.30
N ILE A 20 -10.01 -34.60 -25.34
CA ILE A 20 -10.36 -33.69 -26.44
C ILE A 20 -10.55 -34.47 -27.74
N ASP A 21 -11.64 -34.16 -28.44
CA ASP A 21 -11.87 -34.65 -29.79
C ASP A 21 -11.09 -33.81 -30.82
N MET A 22 -9.93 -34.32 -31.24
CA MET A 22 -9.02 -33.65 -32.16
C MET A 22 -9.51 -33.63 -33.62
N ASP A 23 -10.58 -34.35 -33.95
CA ASP A 23 -11.16 -34.37 -35.29
C ASP A 23 -12.10 -33.18 -35.52
N THR A 24 -12.38 -32.40 -34.46
CA THR A 24 -13.22 -31.20 -34.53
C THR A 24 -12.39 -29.92 -34.43
N ASP A 25 -12.83 -28.86 -35.11
CA ASP A 25 -12.19 -27.54 -34.99
C ASP A 25 -12.23 -27.00 -33.55
N ILE A 26 -13.29 -27.30 -32.80
CA ILE A 26 -13.44 -26.92 -31.39
C ILE A 26 -12.38 -27.63 -30.54
N GLY A 27 -12.20 -28.93 -30.71
CA GLY A 27 -11.19 -29.68 -29.96
C GLY A 27 -9.77 -29.25 -30.31
N ARG A 28 -9.47 -28.97 -31.58
CA ARG A 28 -8.18 -28.40 -31.98
C ARG A 28 -7.90 -27.05 -31.32
N ILE A 29 -8.90 -26.18 -31.25
CA ILE A 29 -8.79 -24.88 -30.55
C ILE A 29 -8.54 -25.10 -29.04
N ASP A 30 -9.24 -26.04 -28.42
CA ASP A 30 -9.08 -26.31 -26.99
C ASP A 30 -7.73 -26.96 -26.64
N TYR A 31 -7.23 -27.83 -27.52
CA TYR A 31 -5.86 -28.33 -27.45
C TYR A 31 -4.85 -27.18 -27.51
N LEU A 32 -4.97 -26.30 -28.53
CA LEU A 32 -4.06 -25.17 -28.69
C LEU A 32 -4.05 -24.25 -27.47
N LYS A 33 -5.22 -23.96 -26.88
CA LYS A 33 -5.32 -23.17 -25.63
C LYS A 33 -4.59 -23.83 -24.46
N LYS A 34 -4.63 -25.17 -24.34
CA LYS A 34 -3.88 -25.90 -23.30
C LYS A 34 -2.38 -25.90 -23.61
N ALA A 35 -2.00 -26.20 -24.85
CA ALA A 35 -0.61 -26.22 -25.31
C ALA A 35 0.07 -24.86 -25.11
N TYR A 36 -0.61 -23.74 -25.40
CA TYR A 36 -0.05 -22.40 -25.17
C TYR A 36 0.29 -22.12 -23.71
N LYS A 37 -0.44 -22.70 -22.74
CA LYS A 37 -0.10 -22.57 -21.31
C LYS A 37 1.20 -23.30 -20.98
N VAL A 38 1.35 -24.54 -21.47
CA VAL A 38 2.57 -25.35 -21.30
C VAL A 38 3.77 -24.63 -21.91
N LEU A 39 3.63 -24.13 -23.14
CA LEU A 39 4.68 -23.37 -23.82
C LEU A 39 5.05 -22.08 -23.06
N ALA A 40 4.06 -21.36 -22.53
CA ALA A 40 4.29 -20.14 -21.75
C ALA A 40 5.02 -20.39 -20.42
N ASP A 41 5.01 -21.62 -19.90
CA ASP A 41 5.74 -22.02 -18.68
C ASP A 41 7.21 -22.38 -18.94
N ILE A 42 7.61 -22.59 -20.19
CA ILE A 42 9.01 -22.85 -20.56
C ILE A 42 9.85 -21.61 -20.29
N SER A 43 10.80 -21.67 -19.37
CA SER A 43 11.63 -20.51 -18.97
C SER A 43 12.54 -20.00 -20.09
N SER A 44 13.10 -20.89 -20.90
CA SER A 44 14.03 -20.56 -21.98
C SER A 44 13.29 -20.06 -23.23
N PRO A 45 13.54 -18.82 -23.71
CA PRO A 45 12.89 -18.31 -24.91
C PRO A 45 13.19 -19.14 -26.16
N THR A 46 14.43 -19.61 -26.30
CA THR A 46 14.87 -20.43 -27.44
C THR A 46 14.19 -21.79 -27.45
N GLU A 47 14.09 -22.44 -26.28
CA GLU A 47 13.41 -23.72 -26.13
C GLU A 47 11.90 -23.57 -26.43
N ARG A 48 11.28 -22.52 -25.89
CA ARG A 48 9.89 -22.17 -26.18
C ARG A 48 9.64 -21.98 -27.68
N GLU A 49 10.54 -21.30 -28.39
CA GLU A 49 10.42 -21.10 -29.84
C GLU A 49 10.48 -22.42 -30.62
N ILE A 50 11.37 -23.34 -30.23
CA ILE A 50 11.49 -24.66 -30.87
C ILE A 50 10.19 -25.45 -30.69
N TYR A 51 9.67 -25.52 -29.47
CA TYR A 51 8.41 -26.22 -29.21
C TYR A 51 7.19 -25.53 -29.83
N ALA A 52 7.17 -24.20 -29.88
CA ALA A 52 6.13 -23.45 -30.59
C ALA A 52 6.11 -23.77 -32.10
N LYS A 53 7.28 -23.87 -32.74
CA LYS A 53 7.40 -24.30 -34.14
C LYS A 53 6.88 -25.73 -34.34
N LYS A 54 7.17 -26.63 -33.41
CA LYS A 54 6.68 -28.01 -33.44
C LYS A 54 5.15 -28.08 -33.37
N VAL A 55 4.54 -27.40 -32.39
CA VAL A 55 3.07 -27.35 -32.23
C VAL A 55 2.39 -26.69 -33.45
N ALA A 56 2.99 -25.61 -33.99
CA ALA A 56 2.49 -24.94 -35.18
C ALA A 56 2.46 -25.88 -36.39
N ALA A 57 3.52 -26.65 -36.60
CA ALA A 57 3.61 -27.62 -37.68
C ALA A 57 2.61 -28.77 -37.50
N GLU A 58 2.50 -29.33 -36.29
CA GLU A 58 1.58 -30.44 -35.99
C GLU A 58 0.10 -30.07 -36.17
N GLN A 59 -0.28 -28.86 -35.78
CA GLN A 59 -1.66 -28.39 -35.89
C GLN A 59 -1.96 -27.66 -37.20
N ASN A 60 -0.97 -27.54 -38.10
CA ASN A 60 -1.07 -26.78 -39.35
C ASN A 60 -1.57 -25.34 -39.14
N VAL A 61 -1.00 -24.67 -38.14
CA VAL A 61 -1.30 -23.27 -37.78
C VAL A 61 -0.05 -22.42 -38.03
N SER A 62 -0.23 -21.17 -38.45
CA SER A 62 0.89 -20.26 -38.62
C SER A 62 1.64 -20.03 -37.30
N ILE A 63 2.97 -20.11 -37.33
CA ILE A 63 3.84 -19.77 -36.21
C ILE A 63 3.63 -18.32 -35.74
N THR A 64 3.21 -17.41 -36.63
CA THR A 64 2.89 -16.03 -36.26
C THR A 64 1.67 -15.96 -35.33
N THR A 65 0.65 -16.79 -35.58
CA THR A 65 -0.55 -16.89 -34.76
C THR A 65 -0.23 -17.48 -33.40
N VAL A 66 0.57 -18.55 -33.36
CA VAL A 66 1.04 -19.17 -32.12
C VAL A 66 1.80 -18.14 -31.27
N ASN A 67 2.74 -17.40 -31.87
CA ASN A 67 3.50 -16.39 -31.16
C ASN A 67 2.65 -15.22 -30.67
N ALA A 68 1.63 -14.79 -31.42
CA ALA A 68 0.71 -13.75 -30.99
C ALA A 68 -0.06 -14.15 -29.72
N GLU A 69 -0.60 -15.37 -29.69
CA GLU A 69 -1.30 -15.93 -28.53
C GLU A 69 -0.38 -16.11 -27.33
N LEU A 70 0.83 -16.64 -27.54
CA LEU A 70 1.83 -16.77 -26.48
C LEU A 70 2.21 -15.42 -25.87
N ASN A 71 2.43 -14.40 -26.72
CA ASN A 71 2.73 -13.05 -26.24
C ASN A 71 1.55 -12.44 -25.46
N ALA A 72 0.31 -12.68 -25.88
CA ALA A 72 -0.88 -12.24 -25.14
C ALA A 72 -0.95 -12.90 -23.75
N ILE A 73 -0.69 -14.21 -23.65
CA ILE A 73 -0.65 -14.94 -22.38
C ILE A 73 0.47 -14.42 -21.47
N LEU A 74 1.67 -14.23 -22.01
CA LEU A 74 2.81 -13.71 -21.24
C LEU A 74 2.57 -12.28 -20.76
N LYS A 75 2.00 -11.42 -21.62
CA LYS A 75 1.61 -10.04 -21.26
C LYS A 75 0.54 -10.03 -20.19
N ASN A 76 -0.49 -10.88 -20.29
CA ASN A 76 -1.52 -11.00 -19.26
C ASN A 76 -0.93 -11.55 -17.95
N ARG A 77 -0.07 -12.57 -17.98
CA ARG A 77 0.63 -13.07 -16.78
C ARG A 77 1.48 -11.97 -16.14
N ARG A 78 2.21 -11.18 -16.93
CA ARG A 78 2.99 -10.03 -16.44
C ARG A 78 2.11 -8.94 -15.85
N TYR A 79 0.96 -8.66 -16.48
CA TYR A 79 -0.04 -7.73 -15.95
C TYR A 79 -0.67 -8.25 -14.65
N GLN A 80 -1.01 -9.53 -14.55
CA GLN A 80 -1.51 -10.16 -13.33
C GLN A 80 -0.46 -10.22 -12.24
N TYR A 81 0.81 -10.46 -12.59
CA TYR A 81 1.92 -10.39 -11.65
C TYR A 81 2.12 -8.96 -11.15
N SER A 82 2.19 -7.98 -12.06
CA SER A 82 2.26 -6.55 -11.70
C SER A 82 1.04 -6.09 -10.92
N LYS A 83 -0.16 -6.59 -11.21
CA LYS A 83 -1.38 -6.32 -10.45
C LYS A 83 -1.33 -6.97 -9.07
N LYS A 84 -0.85 -8.21 -8.93
CA LYS A 84 -0.63 -8.87 -7.64
C LYS A 84 0.47 -8.18 -6.83
N GLU A 85 1.54 -7.70 -7.47
CA GLU A 85 2.54 -6.86 -6.82
C GLU A 85 1.96 -5.51 -6.44
N TRP A 86 1.16 -4.87 -7.29
CA TRP A 86 0.44 -3.65 -6.97
C TRP A 86 -0.57 -3.85 -5.83
N THR A 87 -1.28 -4.99 -5.78
CA THR A 87 -2.16 -5.38 -4.66
C THR A 87 -1.35 -5.69 -3.39
N ARG A 88 -0.14 -6.26 -3.51
CA ARG A 88 0.80 -6.44 -2.39
C ARG A 88 1.41 -5.12 -1.90
N THR A 89 1.70 -4.19 -2.80
CA THR A 89 2.13 -2.82 -2.48
C THR A 89 0.98 -2.00 -1.90
N ILE A 90 -0.25 -2.24 -2.33
CA ILE A 90 -1.48 -1.62 -1.78
C ILE A 90 -1.84 -2.20 -0.42
N THR A 91 -1.60 -3.48 -0.15
CA THR A 91 -1.73 -4.02 1.22
C THR A 91 -0.68 -3.44 2.17
N PHE A 92 0.38 -2.81 1.67
CA PHE A 92 1.27 -1.94 2.46
C PHE A 92 0.85 -0.47 2.48
N ALA A 93 0.17 0.02 1.44
CA ALA A 93 -0.41 1.38 1.39
C ALA A 93 -1.74 1.51 2.17
N ASP A 94 -2.32 0.40 2.63
CA ASP A 94 -3.46 0.35 3.56
C ASP A 94 -3.04 0.62 5.03
N LYS A 95 -1.80 1.06 5.26
CA LYS A 95 -1.46 1.91 6.41
C LYS A 95 -1.89 3.36 6.16
N ARG A 96 -3.05 3.60 5.54
CA ARG A 96 -3.80 4.81 5.90
C ARG A 96 -4.26 4.52 7.30
N ASP A 97 -3.64 5.18 8.27
CA ASP A 97 -4.10 5.14 9.64
C ASP A 97 -5.57 5.60 9.62
N THR A 98 -6.52 4.67 9.66
CA THR A 98 -7.95 4.99 9.59
C THR A 98 -8.41 5.72 10.85
N ILE A 99 -7.64 5.59 11.92
CA ILE A 99 -7.86 6.22 13.21
C ILE A 99 -7.29 7.64 13.20
N ASN A 100 -6.08 7.83 12.64
CA ASN A 100 -5.45 9.14 12.45
C ASN A 100 -5.05 9.38 10.98
N PRO A 101 -6.01 9.62 10.08
CA PRO A 101 -5.74 9.75 8.64
C PRO A 101 -4.85 10.95 8.32
N GLU A 102 -4.97 12.02 9.11
CA GLU A 102 -4.19 13.26 9.00
C GLU A 102 -2.71 13.05 9.34
N ALA A 103 -2.35 12.00 10.10
CA ALA A 103 -0.96 11.67 10.42
C ALA A 103 -0.09 11.42 9.19
N ASN A 104 -0.68 10.92 8.10
CA ASN A 104 0.09 10.67 6.88
C ASN A 104 0.43 11.96 6.12
N GLU A 105 -0.44 12.97 6.18
CA GLU A 105 -0.24 14.29 5.58
C GLU A 105 0.64 15.19 6.45
N HIS A 106 0.52 15.04 7.77
CA HIS A 106 1.18 15.83 8.80
C HIS A 106 2.13 14.99 9.65
N ARG A 107 3.03 14.23 9.00
CA ARG A 107 3.89 13.23 9.67
C ARG A 107 4.75 13.82 10.79
N ARG A 108 5.28 15.03 10.59
CA ARG A 108 6.16 15.68 11.57
C ARG A 108 5.36 16.16 12.78
N GLU A 109 4.22 16.78 12.52
CA GLU A 109 3.32 17.33 13.53
C GLU A 109 2.65 16.20 14.31
N SER A 110 2.14 15.18 13.63
CA SER A 110 1.59 13.98 14.27
C SER A 110 2.63 13.26 15.14
N ALA A 111 3.91 13.25 14.76
CA ALA A 111 4.96 12.67 15.59
C ALA A 111 5.25 13.53 16.84
N ALA A 112 5.17 14.85 16.71
CA ALA A 112 5.31 15.78 17.84
C ALA A 112 4.12 15.64 18.81
N GLU A 113 2.89 15.58 18.29
CA GLU A 113 1.67 15.36 19.08
C GLU A 113 1.73 14.06 19.89
N ALA A 114 2.10 12.95 19.25
CA ALA A 114 2.25 11.65 19.91
C ALA A 114 3.32 11.68 21.02
N GLY A 115 4.43 12.38 20.78
CA GLY A 115 5.48 12.58 21.78
C GLY A 115 5.02 13.39 22.99
N ILE A 116 4.19 14.43 22.76
CA ILE A 116 3.61 15.25 23.83
C ILE A 116 2.58 14.45 24.65
N ILE A 117 1.74 13.66 24.00
CA ILE A 117 0.81 12.74 24.67
C ILE A 117 1.57 11.78 25.58
N TYR A 118 2.63 11.14 25.07
CA TYR A 118 3.47 10.26 25.87
C TYR A 118 4.15 11.00 27.05
N TYR A 119 4.69 12.20 26.79
CA TYR A 119 5.34 12.99 27.83
C TYR A 119 4.38 13.33 28.98
N LEU A 120 3.17 13.79 28.65
CA LEU A 120 2.14 14.11 29.64
C LEU A 120 1.62 12.89 30.38
N TYR A 121 1.52 11.74 29.72
CA TYR A 121 1.13 10.48 30.35
C TYR A 121 2.12 10.05 31.44
N ASN A 122 3.40 10.37 31.31
CA ASN A 122 4.42 10.01 32.31
C ASN A 122 4.73 11.15 33.30
N ASN A 123 4.40 12.40 32.96
CA ASN A 123 4.71 13.59 33.74
C ASN A 123 3.43 14.43 33.95
N HIS A 124 2.54 13.94 34.81
CA HIS A 124 1.25 14.59 35.08
C HIS A 124 1.39 16.02 35.63
N ASP A 125 2.46 16.29 36.37
CA ASP A 125 2.80 17.60 36.94
C ASP A 125 3.08 18.66 35.87
N ALA A 126 3.62 18.25 34.71
CA ALA A 126 3.89 19.13 33.58
C ALA A 126 2.62 19.57 32.82
N CYS A 127 1.47 18.93 33.06
CA CYS A 127 0.21 19.19 32.36
C CYS A 127 -0.19 20.66 32.40
N GLY A 128 -0.11 21.31 33.56
CA GLY A 128 -0.51 22.71 33.73
C GLY A 128 0.32 23.69 32.91
N ASP A 129 1.61 23.42 32.71
CA ASP A 129 2.50 24.28 31.92
C ASP A 129 2.39 24.00 30.42
N VAL A 130 2.23 22.73 30.04
CA VAL A 130 2.01 22.35 28.63
C VAL A 130 0.69 22.90 28.12
N LEU A 131 -0.39 22.83 28.90
CA LEU A 131 -1.71 23.32 28.49
C LEU A 131 -1.74 24.84 28.23
N LYS A 132 -0.93 25.61 28.99
CA LYS A 132 -0.78 27.07 28.76
C LYS A 132 -0.04 27.39 27.47
N LYS A 133 0.95 26.57 27.10
CA LYS A 133 1.79 26.77 25.91
C LYS A 133 1.14 26.20 24.65
N LEU A 134 0.45 25.07 24.78
CA LEU A 134 -0.10 24.29 23.69
C LEU A 134 -1.59 24.00 23.96
N PRO A 135 -2.49 24.91 23.58
CA PRO A 135 -3.91 24.63 23.63
C PRO A 135 -4.33 23.57 22.59
N PRO A 136 -5.43 22.82 22.81
CA PRO A 136 -5.83 21.71 21.94
C PRO A 136 -6.04 22.08 20.46
N ASP A 137 -6.42 23.33 20.16
CA ASP A 137 -6.61 23.85 18.81
C ASP A 137 -5.32 23.87 17.96
N LYS A 138 -4.15 23.74 18.59
CA LYS A 138 -2.85 23.64 17.91
C LYS A 138 -2.53 22.23 17.42
N PHE A 139 -3.31 21.22 17.80
CA PHE A 139 -3.17 19.88 17.25
C PHE A 139 -3.70 19.89 15.81
N VAL A 140 -2.86 19.45 14.89
CA VAL A 140 -3.14 19.28 13.48
C VAL A 140 -3.98 18.04 13.23
N THR A 141 -3.80 16.98 14.03
CA THR A 141 -4.60 15.76 13.88
C THR A 141 -5.76 15.67 14.88
N SER A 142 -6.94 15.33 14.38
CA SER A 142 -8.20 15.20 15.11
C SER A 142 -8.17 14.09 16.17
N PHE A 143 -7.56 12.95 15.85
CA PHE A 143 -7.40 11.84 16.80
C PHE A 143 -6.49 12.21 17.97
N ASN A 144 -5.26 12.69 17.70
CA ASN A 144 -4.34 13.04 18.77
C ASN A 144 -4.89 14.20 19.61
N ARG A 145 -5.63 15.14 19.01
CA ARG A 145 -6.33 16.21 19.74
C ARG A 145 -7.31 15.65 20.77
N ARG A 146 -8.16 14.70 20.37
CA ARG A 146 -9.12 14.05 21.29
C ARG A 146 -8.41 13.33 22.43
N VAL A 147 -7.31 12.61 22.12
CA VAL A 147 -6.51 11.92 23.14
C VAL A 147 -5.89 12.92 24.11
N TYR A 148 -5.35 14.03 23.60
CA TYR A 148 -4.78 15.10 24.41
C TYR A 148 -5.82 15.77 25.33
N GLU A 149 -7.01 16.08 24.81
CA GLU A 149 -8.11 16.68 25.59
C GLU A 149 -8.60 15.74 26.70
N SER A 150 -8.76 14.45 26.39
CA SER A 150 -9.15 13.44 27.38
C SER A 150 -8.08 13.29 28.47
N LEU A 151 -6.81 13.15 28.08
CA LEU A 151 -5.70 13.00 29.02
C LEU A 151 -5.53 14.22 29.93
N THR A 152 -5.54 15.43 29.37
CA THR A 152 -5.38 16.67 30.14
C THR A 152 -6.54 16.91 31.10
N SER A 153 -7.78 16.60 30.68
CA SER A 153 -8.96 16.66 31.56
C SER A 153 -8.84 15.67 32.71
N LYS A 154 -8.48 14.41 32.45
CA LYS A 154 -8.28 13.40 33.50
C LYS A 154 -7.18 13.78 34.49
N ILE A 155 -6.06 14.33 34.02
CA ILE A 155 -4.97 14.80 34.90
C ILE A 155 -5.46 15.97 35.78
N THR A 156 -6.18 16.92 35.19
CA THR A 156 -6.67 18.11 35.91
C THR A 156 -7.72 17.74 36.97
N ASP A 157 -8.58 16.79 36.66
CA ASP A 157 -9.64 16.29 37.56
C ASP A 157 -9.13 15.23 38.54
N LEU A 158 -7.82 14.94 38.57
CA LEU A 158 -7.16 13.92 39.39
C LEU A 158 -7.79 12.52 39.23
N GLN A 159 -8.22 12.20 38.01
CA GLN A 159 -8.81 10.91 37.65
C GLN A 159 -7.74 9.88 37.25
N ASP A 160 -8.16 8.61 37.14
CA ASP A 160 -7.32 7.57 36.58
C ASP A 160 -6.96 7.88 35.12
N CYS A 161 -5.66 7.92 34.84
CA CYS A 161 -5.09 8.17 33.51
C CYS A 161 -4.55 6.89 32.87
N SER A 162 -4.79 5.72 33.47
CA SER A 162 -4.37 4.44 32.90
C SER A 162 -4.93 4.21 31.50
N VAL A 163 -4.28 3.36 30.70
CA VAL A 163 -4.78 2.98 29.37
C VAL A 163 -6.23 2.45 29.43
N SER A 164 -6.58 1.74 30.51
CA SER A 164 -7.94 1.22 30.72
C SER A 164 -8.99 2.30 30.88
N SER A 165 -8.62 3.50 31.35
CA SER A 165 -9.52 4.64 31.49
C SER A 165 -10.05 5.18 30.16
N PHE A 166 -9.36 4.90 29.04
CA PHE A 166 -9.75 5.34 27.69
C PHE A 166 -10.81 4.43 27.05
N ASN A 167 -11.02 3.21 27.56
CA ASN A 167 -11.99 2.25 26.99
C ASN A 167 -13.44 2.75 27.02
N GLY A 168 -13.76 3.75 27.86
CA GLY A 168 -15.10 4.37 27.91
C GLY A 168 -15.31 5.50 26.90
N GLU A 169 -14.24 6.06 26.35
CA GLU A 169 -14.26 7.28 25.51
C GLU A 169 -13.77 7.04 24.07
N PHE A 170 -13.04 5.94 23.86
CA PHE A 170 -12.40 5.57 22.61
C PHE A 170 -12.79 4.14 22.21
N SER A 171 -12.81 3.87 20.90
CA SER A 171 -13.04 2.52 20.38
C SER A 171 -11.86 1.58 20.72
N PRO A 172 -12.05 0.24 20.70
CA PRO A 172 -10.95 -0.69 20.92
C PRO A 172 -9.75 -0.48 19.99
N GLU A 173 -10.01 -0.12 18.74
CA GLU A 173 -8.98 0.18 17.75
C GLU A 173 -8.24 1.48 18.09
N GLU A 174 -8.96 2.53 18.49
CA GLU A 174 -8.41 3.79 18.98
C GLU A 174 -7.54 3.60 20.23
N VAL A 175 -7.98 2.80 21.20
CA VAL A 175 -7.19 2.45 22.39
C VAL A 175 -5.94 1.66 22.01
N GLY A 176 -6.04 0.76 21.03
CA GLY A 176 -4.88 0.08 20.45
C GLY A 176 -3.86 1.08 19.89
N LYS A 177 -4.33 2.14 19.22
CA LYS A 177 -3.46 3.20 18.69
C LYS A 177 -2.79 4.04 19.78
N ILE A 178 -3.53 4.38 20.85
CA ILE A 178 -2.96 5.05 22.04
C ILE A 178 -1.85 4.18 22.64
N THR A 179 -2.10 2.89 22.78
CA THR A 179 -1.12 1.94 23.32
C THR A 179 0.14 1.88 22.45
N GLU A 180 -0.02 1.80 21.12
CA GLU A 180 1.10 1.85 20.17
C GLU A 180 1.95 3.13 20.34
N ILE A 181 1.31 4.28 20.54
CA ILE A 181 2.01 5.55 20.81
C ILE A 181 2.81 5.44 22.11
N LEU A 182 2.21 4.96 23.19
CA LEU A 182 2.87 4.88 24.48
C LEU A 182 4.08 3.94 24.46
N GLU A 183 3.97 2.79 23.80
CA GLU A 183 5.06 1.83 23.63
C GLU A 183 6.20 2.42 22.78
N LYS A 184 5.86 2.93 21.59
CA LYS A 184 6.86 3.45 20.64
C LYS A 184 7.70 4.58 21.22
N TYR A 185 7.08 5.48 21.97
CA TYR A 185 7.77 6.65 22.53
C TYR A 185 8.47 6.36 23.86
N SER A 186 8.17 5.23 24.51
CA SER A 186 8.91 4.78 25.70
C SER A 186 10.38 4.46 25.41
N GLU A 187 10.68 4.00 24.20
CA GLU A 187 12.05 3.70 23.76
C GLU A 187 12.86 4.95 23.40
N LEU A 188 12.18 6.10 23.18
CA LEU A 188 12.80 7.33 22.68
C LEU A 188 13.33 8.26 23.76
N GLY A 189 13.03 7.99 25.04
CA GLY A 189 13.54 8.78 26.17
C GLY A 189 13.11 10.25 26.12
N ILE A 190 11.81 10.51 25.98
CA ILE A 190 11.27 11.87 25.85
C ILE A 190 11.40 12.63 27.18
N ASP A 191 12.30 13.60 27.22
CA ASP A 191 12.49 14.52 28.36
C ASP A 191 11.77 15.87 28.16
N ALA A 192 11.83 16.73 29.16
CA ALA A 192 11.19 18.05 29.10
C ALA A 192 11.71 18.95 27.96
N LYS A 193 12.97 18.77 27.53
CA LYS A 193 13.54 19.55 26.41
C LYS A 193 12.98 19.06 25.09
N VAL A 194 12.90 17.74 24.91
CA VAL A 194 12.30 17.13 23.71
C VAL A 194 10.81 17.49 23.61
N ALA A 195 10.10 17.51 24.75
CA ALA A 195 8.71 17.96 24.79
C ALA A 195 8.57 19.44 24.35
N GLU A 196 9.47 20.32 24.80
CA GLU A 196 9.48 21.73 24.37
C GLU A 196 9.75 21.86 22.86
N ASP A 197 10.66 21.04 22.31
CA ASP A 197 10.93 21.01 20.87
C ASP A 197 9.69 20.57 20.07
N TYR A 198 8.94 19.59 20.57
CA TYR A 198 7.66 19.18 19.96
C TYR A 198 6.60 20.27 20.04
N ILE A 199 6.48 20.99 21.15
CA ILE A 199 5.59 22.15 21.27
C ILE A 199 5.96 23.21 20.22
N ASN A 200 7.25 23.50 20.07
CA ASN A 200 7.74 24.45 19.06
C ASN A 200 7.42 24.00 17.62
N VAL A 201 7.44 22.69 17.33
CA VAL A 201 7.02 22.17 16.01
C VAL A 201 5.55 22.52 15.73
N LEU A 202 4.66 22.33 16.71
CA LEU A 202 3.23 22.58 16.56
C LEU A 202 2.90 24.08 16.52
N LEU A 203 3.59 24.91 17.32
CA LEU A 203 3.38 26.35 17.31
C LEU A 203 3.85 27.02 16.00
N ASN A 204 4.88 26.47 15.37
CA ASN A 204 5.40 26.96 14.08
C ASN A 204 4.70 26.33 12.87
N TYR A 205 3.72 25.44 13.08
CA TYR A 205 2.97 24.85 11.99
C TYR A 205 2.15 25.93 11.27
N LYS A 206 2.33 26.02 9.95
CA LYS A 206 1.49 26.81 9.06
C LYS A 206 0.71 25.85 8.17
N PRO A 207 -0.63 25.93 8.14
CA PRO A 207 -1.40 25.10 7.22
C PRO A 207 -0.92 25.40 5.80
N LYS A 208 -0.57 24.36 5.06
CA LYS A 208 -0.34 24.51 3.62
C LYS A 208 -1.66 25.03 3.05
N GLU A 209 -1.65 26.20 2.43
CA GLU A 209 -2.78 26.63 1.60
C GLU A 209 -3.06 25.48 0.66
N LYS A 210 -4.30 24.95 0.69
CA LYS A 210 -4.75 23.98 -0.31
C LYS A 210 -4.45 24.64 -1.65
N GLN A 211 -3.48 24.12 -2.39
CA GLN A 211 -3.53 24.28 -3.83
C GLN A 211 -4.89 23.70 -4.18
N GLU A 212 -5.82 24.58 -4.58
CA GLU A 212 -7.09 24.18 -5.16
C GLU A 212 -6.79 23.01 -6.09
N ASP A 213 -7.49 21.89 -5.91
CA ASP A 213 -7.45 20.78 -6.84
C ASP A 213 -7.79 21.38 -8.20
N ILE A 214 -6.75 21.72 -8.97
CA ILE A 214 -6.89 22.15 -10.34
C ILE A 214 -7.44 20.89 -11.01
N SER A 215 -8.73 20.89 -11.29
CA SER A 215 -9.39 19.84 -12.06
C SER A 215 -8.50 19.53 -13.28
N ASP A 216 -8.35 18.25 -13.63
CA ASP A 216 -7.48 17.82 -14.75
C ASP A 216 -7.74 18.65 -16.03
N ASP A 217 -8.96 19.14 -16.22
CA ASP A 217 -9.37 20.04 -17.31
C ASP A 217 -8.66 21.41 -17.29
N ASP A 218 -8.43 21.99 -16.11
CA ASP A 218 -7.71 23.26 -15.97
C ASP A 218 -6.19 23.05 -16.09
N PHE A 219 -5.67 21.87 -15.74
CA PHE A 219 -4.25 21.54 -15.96
C PHE A 219 -3.93 21.47 -17.47
N PHE A 220 -4.81 20.84 -18.26
CA PHE A 220 -4.65 20.76 -19.72
C PHE A 220 -4.75 22.13 -20.41
N LYS A 221 -5.69 22.99 -19.99
CA LYS A 221 -5.79 24.36 -20.52
C LYS A 221 -4.52 25.18 -20.27
N LYS A 222 -3.99 25.12 -19.05
CA LYS A 222 -2.76 25.85 -18.69
C LYS A 222 -1.54 25.34 -19.47
N PHE A 223 -1.50 24.04 -19.78
CA PHE A 223 -0.45 23.43 -20.59
C PHE A 223 -0.54 23.82 -22.07
N GLU A 224 -1.74 23.94 -22.63
CA GLU A 224 -1.95 24.43 -23.99
C GLU A 224 -1.58 25.91 -24.15
N GLU A 225 -1.87 26.74 -23.14
CA GLU A 225 -1.48 28.16 -23.15
C GLU A 225 0.04 28.34 -23.15
N MET A 226 0.79 27.49 -22.43
CA MET A 226 2.26 27.50 -22.47
C MET A 226 2.83 27.05 -23.82
N ARG A 227 2.18 26.12 -24.52
CA ARG A 227 2.60 25.69 -25.87
C ARG A 227 2.36 26.72 -26.96
N LYS A 228 1.42 27.65 -26.77
CA LYS A 228 1.13 28.73 -27.74
C LYS A 228 2.06 29.95 -27.61
N LYS A 229 2.89 30.01 -26.56
CA LYS A 229 3.81 31.11 -26.29
C LYS A 229 5.28 30.84 -26.65
N ASN A 230 5.59 29.69 -27.24
CA ASN A 230 6.91 29.35 -27.80
C ASN A 230 6.85 29.28 -29.32
#